data_AF-A0A955PSJ3-F1
#
_entry.id   AF-A0A955PSJ3-F1
#
_cell.length_a   1.000
_cell.length_b   1.000
_cell.length_c   1.000
_cell.angle_alpha   90.00
_cell.angle_beta   90.00
_cell.angle_gamma   90.00
#
_symmetry.space_group_name_H-M   'P 1'
#
loop_
_entity.id
_entity.type
_entity.pdbx_description
1 polymer ?
#
loop_
_entity_poly.entity_id
_entity_poly.type
_entity_poly.pdbx_seq_one_letter_code
_entity_poly.pdbx_strand_id
1 'polypeptide(L)'
;MVAFKNYLTVAAFLSALILPPCQAETQSVKETMDAVVARLYDTLSEEELFSLNEDKIQSILTPEERESLATQHVTFEVNVPVVVSVMHHKDQPTLPFWLPESGFKKTEMTVANDENRVYDVWQKEFQPGPVQLGINGFDKHRQHYFVSVGPL
;
A
#
# COMPACT_ATOMS: atom_id res chain seq x y z
N MET A 1 -31.10 -40.83 53.76
CA MET A 1 -31.44 -39.65 52.94
C MET A 1 -30.16 -39.21 52.24
N VAL A 2 -30.11 -39.53 50.94
CA VAL A 2 -29.22 -39.11 49.82
C VAL A 2 -27.75 -38.75 50.09
N ALA A 3 -26.86 -39.60 49.57
CA ALA A 3 -25.46 -39.31 49.26
C ALA A 3 -25.36 -38.50 47.95
N PHE A 4 -24.46 -37.50 47.89
CA PHE A 4 -24.07 -36.83 46.66
C PHE A 4 -22.59 -37.08 46.37
N LYS A 5 -22.34 -37.87 45.31
CA LYS A 5 -21.10 -37.88 44.52
C LYS A 5 -21.04 -36.59 43.68
N ASN A 6 -19.87 -36.29 43.10
CA ASN A 6 -19.58 -35.43 41.92
C ASN A 6 -18.64 -34.25 42.23
N TYR A 7 -17.68 -33.81 41.41
CA TYR A 7 -17.07 -34.30 40.16
C TYR A 7 -15.62 -33.75 40.13
N LEU A 8 -14.77 -34.48 39.43
CA LEU A 8 -13.40 -34.17 39.05
C LEU A 8 -13.41 -33.01 38.03
N THR A 9 -12.65 -31.94 38.26
CA THR A 9 -12.35 -30.97 37.19
C THR A 9 -10.85 -30.69 37.16
N VAL A 10 -10.16 -31.39 36.27
CA VAL A 10 -8.76 -31.11 35.90
C VAL A 10 -8.79 -29.92 34.94
N ALA A 11 -8.24 -28.78 35.36
CA ALA A 11 -8.03 -27.62 34.49
C ALA A 11 -6.68 -27.80 33.76
N ALA A 12 -6.73 -28.21 32.49
CA ALA A 12 -5.57 -28.21 31.61
C ALA A 12 -5.44 -26.82 30.96
N PHE A 13 -4.40 -26.08 31.35
CA PHE A 13 -3.99 -24.86 30.66
C PHE A 13 -3.34 -25.23 29.33
N LEU A 14 -4.07 -25.08 28.21
CA LEU A 14 -3.48 -25.04 26.88
C LEU A 14 -2.78 -23.68 26.70
N SER A 15 -1.48 -23.65 26.96
CA SER A 15 -0.60 -22.57 26.50
C SER A 15 -0.37 -22.73 25.00
N ALA A 16 -1.17 -22.05 24.19
CA ALA A 16 -0.89 -21.90 22.76
C ALA A 16 0.40 -21.08 22.59
N LEU A 17 1.43 -21.67 21.97
CA LEU A 17 2.60 -20.95 21.49
C LEU A 17 2.16 -19.93 20.43
N ILE A 18 2.10 -18.66 20.81
CA ILE A 18 2.01 -17.54 19.88
C ILE A 18 3.40 -17.41 19.26
N LEU A 19 3.61 -18.05 18.11
CA LEU A 19 4.75 -17.72 17.27
C LEU A 19 4.55 -16.28 16.80
N PRO A 20 5.51 -15.35 17.04
CA PRO A 20 5.42 -14.03 16.43
C PRO A 20 5.35 -14.20 14.91
N PRO A 21 4.50 -13.44 14.21
CA PRO A 21 4.46 -13.50 12.75
C PRO A 21 5.87 -13.22 12.24
N CYS A 22 6.38 -14.15 11.42
CA CYS A 22 7.62 -13.95 10.69
C CYS A 22 7.40 -12.72 9.81
N GLN A 23 7.89 -11.55 10.25
CA GLN A 23 7.97 -10.37 9.40
C GLN A 23 9.02 -10.69 8.35
N ALA A 24 8.59 -11.23 7.21
CA ALA A 24 9.41 -11.25 6.02
C ALA A 24 9.78 -9.78 5.74
N GLU A 25 11.08 -9.48 5.65
CA GLU A 25 11.51 -8.13 5.29
C GLU A 25 10.93 -7.80 3.91
N THR A 26 10.04 -6.81 3.87
CA THR A 26 9.46 -6.34 2.63
C THR A 26 10.57 -5.67 1.83
N GLN A 27 10.81 -6.15 0.60
CA GLN A 27 11.81 -5.57 -0.30
C GLN A 27 11.56 -4.06 -0.48
N SER A 28 12.63 -3.28 -0.63
CA SER A 28 12.49 -1.86 -0.94
C SER A 28 11.94 -1.65 -2.35
N VAL A 29 11.31 -0.50 -2.61
CA VAL A 29 10.87 -0.12 -3.96
C VAL A 29 11.99 -0.22 -4.99
N LYS A 30 13.22 0.13 -4.60
CA LYS A 30 14.39 0.07 -5.48
C LYS A 30 14.72 -1.37 -5.87
N GLU A 31 14.84 -2.26 -4.89
CA GLU A 31 15.18 -3.67 -5.14
C GLU A 31 14.09 -4.35 -5.96
N THR A 32 12.83 -4.08 -5.62
CA THR A 32 11.67 -4.55 -6.39
C THR A 32 11.72 -4.05 -7.83
N MET A 33 11.98 -2.76 -8.06
CA MET A 33 12.04 -2.20 -9.42
C MET A 33 13.23 -2.76 -10.22
N ASP A 34 14.41 -2.87 -9.60
CA ASP A 34 15.59 -3.46 -10.24
C ASP A 34 15.30 -4.91 -10.69
N ALA A 35 14.67 -5.71 -9.83
CA ALA A 35 14.33 -7.10 -10.12
C ALA A 35 13.29 -7.21 -11.25
N VAL A 36 12.25 -6.36 -11.23
CA VAL A 36 11.22 -6.31 -12.29
C VAL A 36 11.84 -5.90 -13.61
N VAL A 37 12.69 -4.87 -13.64
CA VAL A 37 13.37 -4.40 -14.85
C VAL A 37 14.31 -5.46 -15.41
N ALA A 38 15.12 -6.11 -14.56
CA ALA A 38 15.98 -7.21 -14.99
C ALA A 38 15.16 -8.35 -15.63
N ARG A 39 14.08 -8.76 -14.97
CA ARG A 39 13.18 -9.80 -15.49
C ARG A 39 12.52 -9.40 -16.81
N LEU A 40 12.13 -8.14 -16.98
CA LEU A 40 11.57 -7.64 -18.23
C LEU A 40 12.57 -7.78 -19.39
N TYR A 41 13.83 -7.38 -19.18
CA TYR A 41 14.89 -7.51 -20.18
C TYR A 41 15.22 -8.97 -20.53
N ASP A 42 15.11 -9.88 -19.57
CA ASP A 42 15.38 -11.31 -19.79
C ASP A 42 14.23 -12.03 -20.51
N THR A 43 12.99 -11.54 -20.39
CA THR A 43 11.79 -12.27 -20.81
C THR A 43 11.07 -11.70 -22.03
N LEU A 44 11.21 -10.39 -22.30
CA LEU A 44 10.50 -9.72 -23.39
C LEU A 44 11.43 -9.38 -24.56
N SER A 45 10.89 -9.46 -25.77
CA SER A 45 11.55 -8.94 -26.96
C SER A 45 11.59 -7.40 -26.95
N GLU A 46 12.43 -6.82 -27.80
CA GLU A 46 12.54 -5.36 -27.95
C GLU A 46 11.18 -4.72 -28.30
N GLU A 47 10.41 -5.33 -29.21
CA GLU A 47 9.07 -4.86 -29.60
C GLU A 47 8.07 -4.89 -28.42
N GLU A 48 8.14 -5.94 -27.61
CA GLU A 48 7.31 -6.06 -26.40
C GLU A 48 7.72 -5.02 -25.34
N LEU A 49 9.02 -4.79 -25.15
CA LEU A 49 9.53 -3.73 -24.25
C LEU A 49 9.07 -2.34 -24.70
N PHE A 50 9.07 -2.07 -26.01
CA PHE A 50 8.60 -0.79 -26.56
C PHE A 50 7.08 -0.59 -26.42
N SER A 51 6.32 -1.68 -26.35
CA SER A 51 4.86 -1.63 -26.20
C SER A 51 4.38 -1.83 -24.75
N LEU A 52 5.30 -1.85 -23.78
CA LEU A 52 4.94 -1.94 -22.36
C LEU A 52 4.04 -0.79 -21.92
N ASN A 53 2.99 -1.15 -21.21
CA ASN A 53 2.07 -0.24 -20.55
C ASN A 53 1.83 -0.70 -19.11
N GLU A 54 1.11 0.12 -18.35
CA GLU A 54 0.83 -0.17 -16.95
C GLU A 54 0.10 -1.50 -16.73
N ASP A 55 -0.91 -1.83 -17.54
CA ASP A 55 -1.65 -3.09 -17.42
C ASP A 55 -0.73 -4.30 -17.58
N LYS A 56 0.18 -4.24 -18.57
CA LYS A 56 1.16 -5.30 -18.81
C LYS A 56 2.14 -5.41 -17.66
N ILE A 57 2.63 -4.29 -17.13
CA ILE A 57 3.52 -4.29 -15.96
C ILE A 57 2.80 -4.91 -14.76
N GLN A 58 1.58 -4.48 -14.45
CA GLN A 58 0.82 -5.04 -13.32
C GLN A 58 0.57 -6.56 -13.46
N SER A 59 0.39 -7.07 -14.68
CA SER A 59 0.17 -8.50 -14.93
C SER A 59 1.39 -9.40 -14.67
N ILE A 60 2.60 -8.83 -14.65
CA ILE A 60 3.86 -9.58 -14.46
C ILE A 60 4.46 -9.43 -13.06
N LEU A 61 3.89 -8.54 -12.24
CA LEU A 61 4.29 -8.38 -10.85
C LEU A 61 3.85 -9.59 -10.05
N THR A 62 4.75 -10.11 -9.24
CA THR A 62 4.39 -11.03 -8.17
C THR A 62 3.57 -10.29 -7.10
N PRO A 63 2.78 -11.00 -6.29
CA PRO A 63 2.05 -10.39 -5.17
C PRO A 63 2.97 -9.61 -4.23
N GLU A 64 4.16 -10.12 -3.96
CA GLU A 64 5.14 -9.51 -3.05
C GLU A 64 5.73 -8.21 -3.62
N GLU A 65 6.03 -8.20 -4.92
CA GLU A 65 6.50 -6.99 -5.61
C GLU A 65 5.39 -5.94 -5.69
N ARG A 66 4.15 -6.35 -5.98
CA ARG A 66 3.00 -5.43 -6.00
C ARG A 66 2.78 -4.81 -4.61
N GLU A 67 2.91 -5.59 -3.55
CA GLU A 67 2.79 -5.11 -2.17
C GLU A 67 3.91 -4.12 -1.81
N SER A 68 5.16 -4.43 -2.17
CA SER A 68 6.30 -3.51 -2.00
C SER A 68 6.03 -2.16 -2.68
N LEU A 69 5.61 -2.20 -3.95
CA LEU A 69 5.31 -0.98 -4.72
C LEU A 69 4.07 -0.23 -4.21
N ALA A 70 3.18 -0.89 -3.48
CA ALA A 70 1.99 -0.30 -2.88
C ALA A 70 2.24 0.36 -1.51
N THR A 71 3.33 0.01 -0.82
CA THR A 71 3.50 0.35 0.61
C THR A 71 4.83 1.02 0.96
N GLN A 72 5.88 0.79 0.17
CA GLN A 72 7.26 1.15 0.56
C GLN A 72 7.79 2.44 -0.08
N HIS A 73 6.94 3.24 -0.75
CA HIS A 73 7.41 4.45 -1.45
C HIS A 73 7.49 5.68 -0.56
N VAL A 74 6.41 5.98 0.16
CA VAL A 74 6.37 7.04 1.18
C VAL A 74 5.89 6.41 2.48
N THR A 75 6.75 6.44 3.49
CA THR A 75 6.47 5.86 4.80
C THR A 75 6.75 6.87 5.91
N PHE A 76 5.88 6.90 6.92
CA PHE A 76 6.06 7.73 8.11
C PHE A 76 5.21 7.18 9.27
N GLU A 77 5.51 7.63 10.49
CA GLU A 77 4.79 7.25 11.70
C GLU A 77 3.88 8.39 12.17
N VAL A 78 2.68 8.04 12.65
CA VAL A 78 1.75 8.99 13.27
C VAL A 78 1.47 8.59 14.72
N ASN A 79 1.44 9.55 15.63
CA ASN A 79 1.32 9.30 17.07
C ASN A 79 -0.09 9.55 17.63
N VAL A 80 -1.00 10.06 16.80
CA VAL A 80 -2.42 10.29 17.11
C VAL A 80 -3.25 9.83 15.91
N PRO A 81 -4.56 9.62 16.06
CA PRO A 81 -5.44 9.43 14.93
C PRO A 81 -5.38 10.63 13.97
N VAL A 82 -5.24 10.37 12.66
CA VAL A 82 -5.09 11.40 11.63
C VAL A 82 -5.95 11.11 10.40
N VAL A 83 -6.25 12.16 9.63
CA VAL A 83 -6.61 12.05 8.21
C VAL A 83 -5.35 12.26 7.37
N VAL A 84 -5.04 11.30 6.52
CA VAL A 84 -4.04 11.46 5.46
C VAL A 84 -4.78 11.83 4.19
N SER A 85 -4.39 12.94 3.58
CA SER A 85 -4.89 13.38 2.28
C SER A 85 -3.81 13.18 1.22
N VAL A 86 -4.14 12.46 0.15
CA VAL A 86 -3.30 12.30 -1.05
C VAL A 86 -3.84 13.22 -2.13
N MET A 87 -3.01 14.14 -2.58
CA MET A 87 -3.31 15.03 -3.69
C MET A 87 -2.81 14.39 -4.97
N HIS A 88 -3.71 13.73 -5.69
CA HIS A 88 -3.42 13.06 -6.96
C HIS A 88 -3.63 14.00 -8.13
N HIS A 89 -2.65 14.12 -9.03
CA HIS A 89 -2.76 15.05 -10.15
C HIS A 89 -3.92 14.66 -11.07
N LYS A 90 -4.83 15.61 -11.33
CA LYS A 90 -6.09 15.33 -12.02
C LYS A 90 -5.91 14.84 -13.46
N ASP A 91 -4.86 15.32 -14.13
CA ASP A 91 -4.59 14.94 -15.53
C ASP A 91 -3.74 13.68 -15.66
N GLN A 92 -3.39 13.00 -14.55
CA GLN A 92 -2.81 11.67 -14.63
C GLN A 92 -3.91 10.67 -15.05
N PRO A 93 -3.77 9.99 -16.20
CA PRO A 93 -4.85 9.20 -16.79
C PRO A 93 -5.18 7.94 -15.98
N THR A 94 -4.16 7.32 -15.39
CA THR A 94 -4.31 6.10 -14.58
C THR A 94 -4.07 6.44 -13.12
N LEU A 95 -4.99 6.01 -12.25
CA LEU A 95 -4.80 6.14 -10.82
C LEU A 95 -3.68 5.20 -10.34
N PRO A 96 -2.86 5.60 -9.36
CA PRO A 96 -1.99 4.67 -8.66
C PRO A 96 -2.84 3.49 -8.14
N PHE A 97 -2.52 2.27 -8.55
CA PHE A 97 -3.33 1.07 -8.28
C PHE A 97 -3.65 0.88 -6.79
N TRP A 98 -2.68 1.21 -5.93
CA TRP A 98 -2.81 1.09 -4.47
C TRP A 98 -3.77 2.12 -3.85
N LEU A 99 -4.03 3.25 -4.51
CA LEU A 99 -4.77 4.37 -3.91
C LEU A 99 -6.20 3.98 -3.53
N PRO A 100 -7.06 3.52 -4.46
CA PRO A 100 -8.39 3.03 -4.08
C PRO A 100 -8.33 1.71 -3.29
N GLU A 101 -7.40 0.80 -3.63
CA GLU A 101 -7.27 -0.53 -3.01
C GLU A 101 -6.92 -0.45 -1.51
N SER A 102 -6.07 0.50 -1.13
CA SER A 102 -5.69 0.75 0.26
C SER A 102 -6.77 1.47 1.07
N GLY A 103 -7.91 1.81 0.45
CA GLY A 103 -9.09 2.34 1.12
C GLY A 103 -9.23 3.86 1.10
N PHE A 104 -8.38 4.59 0.37
CA PHE A 104 -8.61 6.03 0.17
C PHE A 104 -9.90 6.27 -0.60
N LYS A 105 -10.63 7.31 -0.19
CA LYS A 105 -11.86 7.74 -0.82
C LYS A 105 -11.65 9.09 -1.48
N LYS A 106 -12.05 9.18 -2.75
CA LYS A 106 -12.07 10.46 -3.46
C LYS A 106 -13.07 11.40 -2.78
N THR A 107 -12.69 12.65 -2.63
CA THR A 107 -13.55 13.71 -2.10
C THR A 107 -13.95 14.67 -3.24
N GLU A 108 -14.84 15.62 -2.93
CA GLU A 108 -15.19 16.71 -3.85
C GLU A 108 -14.15 17.86 -3.83
N MET A 109 -13.12 17.76 -2.99
CA MET A 109 -12.12 18.82 -2.84
C MET A 109 -11.05 18.72 -3.93
N THR A 110 -10.52 19.89 -4.29
CA THR A 110 -9.36 20.04 -5.17
C THR A 110 -8.37 21.03 -4.61
N VAL A 111 -7.11 20.87 -4.99
CA VAL A 111 -6.02 21.81 -4.69
C VAL A 111 -5.33 22.17 -5.99
N ALA A 112 -4.93 23.44 -6.15
CA ALA A 112 -4.11 23.89 -7.27
C ALA A 112 -2.77 24.42 -6.77
N ASN A 113 -1.69 24.17 -7.51
CA ASN A 113 -0.41 24.85 -7.28
C ASN A 113 -0.36 26.19 -8.03
N ASP A 114 0.76 26.91 -7.86
CA ASP A 114 1.06 28.19 -8.52
C ASP A 114 1.15 28.08 -10.06
N GLU A 115 1.46 26.91 -10.60
CA GLU A 115 1.42 26.61 -12.04
C GLU A 115 0.03 26.18 -12.54
N ASN A 116 -1.02 26.32 -11.73
CA ASN A 116 -2.40 25.94 -12.03
C ASN A 116 -2.57 24.45 -12.39
N ARG A 117 -1.72 23.57 -11.86
CA ARG A 117 -1.91 22.11 -11.86
C ARG A 117 -2.91 21.75 -10.79
N VAL A 118 -3.97 21.05 -11.18
CA VAL A 118 -5.09 20.70 -10.29
C VAL A 118 -4.92 19.27 -9.79
N TYR A 119 -5.18 19.07 -8.51
CA TYR A 119 -5.10 17.79 -7.84
C TYR A 119 -6.46 17.45 -7.22
N ASP A 120 -6.91 16.23 -7.45
CA ASP A 120 -8.05 15.65 -6.75
C ASP A 120 -7.58 15.17 -5.36
N VAL A 121 -8.39 15.44 -4.33
CA VAL A 121 -8.06 15.06 -2.95
C VAL A 121 -8.69 13.73 -2.59
N TRP A 122 -7.86 12.79 -2.17
CA TRP A 122 -8.24 11.46 -1.68
C TRP A 122 -7.90 11.35 -0.19
N GLN A 123 -8.81 10.82 0.63
CA GLN A 123 -8.62 10.77 2.08
C GLN A 123 -8.81 9.37 2.66
N LYS A 124 -8.04 9.08 3.71
CA LYS A 124 -8.18 7.90 4.56
C LYS A 124 -7.77 8.25 5.99
N GLU A 125 -8.50 7.72 6.95
CA GLU A 125 -8.17 7.82 8.37
C GLU A 125 -7.15 6.74 8.78
N PHE A 126 -6.21 7.11 9.63
CA PHE A 126 -5.22 6.21 10.21
C PHE A 126 -5.24 6.35 11.74
N GLN A 127 -5.11 5.21 12.42
CA GLN A 127 -4.82 5.16 13.85
C GLN A 127 -3.31 5.37 14.09
N PRO A 128 -2.87 5.65 15.33
CA PRO A 128 -1.45 5.74 15.65
C PRO A 128 -0.67 4.51 15.14
N GLY A 129 0.45 4.75 14.48
CA GLY A 129 1.29 3.73 13.86
C GLY A 129 1.77 4.11 12.46
N PRO A 130 2.22 3.12 11.67
CA PRO A 130 2.82 3.36 10.36
C PRO A 130 1.77 3.75 9.31
N VAL A 131 2.10 4.77 8.53
CA VAL A 131 1.44 5.10 7.27
C VAL A 131 2.38 4.69 6.14
N GLN A 132 1.84 3.93 5.18
CA GLN A 132 2.56 3.34 4.06
C GLN A 132 1.81 3.64 2.77
N LEU A 133 2.49 4.28 1.82
CA LEU A 133 1.93 4.72 0.54
C LEU A 133 2.81 4.25 -0.60
N GLY A 134 2.17 3.96 -1.74
CA GLY A 134 2.83 3.34 -2.88
C GLY A 134 3.39 4.34 -3.90
N ILE A 135 3.97 3.80 -4.97
CA ILE A 135 4.55 4.58 -6.07
C ILE A 135 3.50 5.43 -6.79
N ASN A 136 3.93 6.46 -7.52
CA ASN A 136 3.03 7.33 -8.28
C ASN A 136 2.31 6.63 -9.44
N GLY A 137 2.82 5.47 -9.88
CA GLY A 137 2.36 4.75 -11.06
C GLY A 137 3.54 4.24 -11.87
N PHE A 138 3.25 3.58 -12.97
CA PHE A 138 4.26 3.05 -13.90
C PHE A 138 4.42 3.90 -15.16
N ASP A 139 3.55 4.89 -15.34
CA ASP A 139 3.62 5.83 -16.45
C ASP A 139 4.75 6.87 -16.26
N LYS A 140 4.98 7.67 -17.29
CA LYS A 140 5.96 8.77 -17.26
C LYS A 140 5.33 10.09 -16.81
N HIS A 141 4.26 10.04 -16.01
CA HIS A 141 3.57 11.24 -15.56
C HIS A 141 4.44 12.03 -14.59
N ARG A 142 4.66 13.31 -14.89
CA ARG A 142 5.68 14.11 -14.20
C ARG A 142 5.21 14.64 -12.85
N GLN A 143 3.93 14.95 -12.72
CA GLN A 143 3.38 15.48 -11.48
C GLN A 143 3.15 14.33 -10.51
N HIS A 144 4.06 14.19 -9.55
CA HIS A 144 3.89 13.28 -8.44
C HIS A 144 2.75 13.74 -7.52
N TYR A 145 2.10 12.78 -6.86
CA TYR A 145 1.24 13.10 -5.74
C TYR A 145 2.05 13.71 -4.58
N PHE A 146 1.37 14.46 -3.74
CA PHE A 146 1.89 14.90 -2.45
C PHE A 146 0.85 14.63 -1.35
N VAL A 147 1.29 14.74 -0.10
CA VAL A 147 0.46 14.40 1.06
C VAL A 147 0.33 15.56 2.02
N SER A 148 -0.84 15.68 2.64
CA SER A 148 -1.03 16.43 3.88
C SER A 148 -1.57 15.50 4.97
N VAL A 149 -1.23 15.82 6.21
CA VAL A 149 -1.63 15.04 7.38
C VAL A 149 -2.21 16.02 8.39
N GLY A 150 -3.42 15.74 8.87
CA GLY A 150 -4.09 16.52 9.91
C GLY A 150 -4.65 15.61 11.01
N PRO A 151 -4.62 16.03 12.28
CA PRO A 151 -5.28 15.29 13.35
C PRO A 151 -6.79 15.19 13.09
N LEU A 152 -7.40 14.09 13.54
CA LEU A 152 -8.87 13.95 13.59
C LEU A 152 -9.50 14.88 14.63
#